data_AF-A0AAV7UXF2-F1
#
_entry.id   AF-A0AAV7UXF2-F1
#
_cell.length_a   1.000
_cell.length_b   1.000
_cell.length_c   1.000
_cell.angle_alpha   90.00
_cell.angle_beta   90.00
_cell.angle_gamma   90.00
#
_symmetry.space_group_name_H-M   'P 1'
#
loop_
_entity.id
_entity.type
_entity.pdbx_description
1 polymer ?
#
loop_
_entity_poly.entity_id
_entity_poly.type
_entity_poly.pdbx_seq_one_letter_code
_entity_poly.pdbx_strand_id
1 'polypeptide(L)'
;MGRNRTLESETQQISRLPRTDSALHPRRGSPSLLLHRRESRERTEEEGTSTIKLVTGLEHRMGSLETQMATSQDKDQDLLYLKSKLTDLEDRSRRDNICLLGIPENEEGTDIQAFLSSTLRKLNSLNFDPPLEFQRVRRVGPKRSDTSLRPRPIITSLLRHNQTLQILQTARNHGPFRIGQHDIRITADYSKDTNERRKAFLALRPRLRQVEMKYGFFDPARMWVTKNGISRDFYNPEELKQFLDSFHRQPADSTSTNCPPDASGANEDDRTFLLGLENEGATRHDTDTGQRGRDLERLAKSHDDRGQVLQAVAVHTQLSERDKSRSPLKPAAAPS
;
A
#
# COMPACT_ATOMS: atom_id res chain seq x y z
N MET A 1 34.62 1.79 32.32
CA MET A 1 35.66 0.75 32.13
C MET A 1 35.30 0.00 30.87
N GLY A 2 36.08 -0.08 29.80
CA GLY A 2 37.51 0.15 29.60
C GLY A 2 37.90 -0.84 28.51
N ARG A 3 38.47 -0.36 27.39
CA ARG A 3 39.19 -1.14 26.36
C ARG A 3 39.76 -0.16 25.32
N ASN A 4 40.67 0.67 25.80
CA ASN A 4 41.58 1.48 25.00
C ASN A 4 42.98 1.32 25.64
N ARG A 5 43.55 0.11 25.62
CA ARG A 5 44.93 -0.19 26.04
C ARG A 5 45.37 -1.57 25.54
N THR A 6 45.66 -1.71 24.25
CA THR A 6 46.42 -2.90 23.79
C THR A 6 47.19 -2.67 22.49
N LEU A 7 47.82 -1.51 22.30
CA LEU A 7 48.81 -1.32 21.22
C LEU A 7 50.06 -0.55 21.67
N GLU A 8 50.34 -0.48 22.98
CA GLU A 8 51.54 0.17 23.52
C GLU A 8 52.52 -0.81 24.21
N SER A 9 52.23 -2.11 24.26
CA SER A 9 53.07 -3.09 24.98
C SER A 9 54.06 -3.89 24.12
N GLU A 10 54.05 -3.74 22.80
CA GLU A 10 55.01 -4.47 21.93
C GLU A 10 56.29 -3.70 21.62
N THR A 11 56.41 -2.44 22.05
CA THR A 11 57.58 -1.59 21.77
C THR A 11 58.69 -1.64 22.83
N GLN A 12 58.58 -2.46 23.87
CA GLN A 12 59.53 -2.46 25.00
C GLN A 12 60.27 -3.78 25.28
N GLN A 13 60.44 -4.65 24.28
CA GLN A 13 61.24 -5.88 24.44
C GLN A 13 62.36 -6.09 23.41
N ILE A 14 62.92 -5.01 22.86
CA ILE A 14 64.15 -5.08 22.04
C ILE A 14 65.19 -4.10 22.59
N SER A 15 65.64 -4.32 23.81
CA SER A 15 66.84 -3.66 24.34
C SER A 15 67.55 -4.56 25.34
N ARG A 16 68.24 -5.60 24.85
CA ARG A 16 69.31 -6.32 25.56
C ARG A 16 69.91 -7.38 24.63
N LEU A 17 70.77 -6.94 23.71
CA LEU A 17 71.80 -7.80 23.13
C LEU A 17 73.15 -7.08 23.31
N PRO A 18 74.23 -7.81 23.64
CA PRO A 18 75.53 -7.21 23.92
C PRO A 18 76.09 -6.56 22.65
N ARG A 19 76.64 -5.35 22.80
CA ARG A 19 77.41 -4.67 21.75
C ARG A 19 78.70 -5.45 21.52
N THR A 20 78.69 -6.34 20.53
CA THR A 20 79.93 -6.80 19.91
C THR A 20 80.31 -5.77 18.87
N ASP A 21 81.34 -4.96 19.17
CA ASP A 21 82.05 -4.14 18.19
C ASP A 21 82.70 -5.07 17.15
N SER A 22 81.93 -5.42 16.13
CA SER A 22 82.45 -5.90 14.86
C SER A 22 82.18 -4.78 13.86
N ALA A 23 83.24 -4.08 13.48
CA ALA A 23 83.23 -3.02 12.48
C ALA A 23 82.79 -3.57 11.11
N LEU A 24 81.49 -3.82 10.95
CA LEU A 24 80.86 -4.03 9.66
C LEU A 24 80.86 -2.69 8.94
N HIS A 25 81.89 -2.50 8.11
CA HIS A 25 81.90 -1.46 7.10
C HIS A 25 80.58 -1.56 6.32
N PRO A 26 79.86 -0.45 6.10
CA PRO A 26 78.75 -0.47 5.16
C PRO A 26 79.35 -0.90 3.82
N ARG A 27 78.95 -2.07 3.29
CA ARG A 27 79.18 -2.38 1.88
C ARG A 27 78.53 -1.23 1.12
N ARG A 28 79.34 -0.23 0.73
CA ARG A 28 78.92 0.85 -0.16
C ARG A 28 78.52 0.14 -1.45
N GLY A 29 77.22 0.00 -1.66
CA GLY A 29 76.70 -0.36 -2.97
C GLY A 29 77.31 0.59 -3.99
N SER A 30 77.59 0.10 -5.20
CA SER A 30 78.14 0.95 -6.25
C SER A 30 77.27 2.20 -6.43
N PRO A 31 77.86 3.39 -6.65
CA PRO A 31 77.11 4.65 -6.80
C PRO A 31 75.97 4.57 -7.84
N SER A 32 76.16 3.76 -8.88
CA SER A 32 75.15 3.47 -9.91
C SER A 32 73.91 2.73 -9.37
N LEU A 33 74.08 1.76 -8.45
CA LEU A 33 72.95 1.04 -7.85
C LEU A 33 72.14 1.92 -6.89
N LEU A 34 72.79 2.86 -6.20
CA LEU A 34 72.11 3.80 -5.31
C LEU A 34 71.31 4.84 -6.08
N LEU A 35 71.84 5.35 -7.19
CA LEU A 35 71.12 6.25 -8.10
C LEU A 35 69.91 5.55 -8.73
N HIS A 36 70.10 4.35 -9.26
CA HIS A 36 69.01 3.58 -9.86
C HIS A 36 67.89 3.28 -8.85
N ARG A 37 68.24 2.97 -7.59
CA ARG A 37 67.27 2.77 -6.49
C ARG A 37 66.51 4.05 -6.15
N ARG A 38 67.18 5.21 -6.20
CA ARG A 38 66.56 6.52 -5.95
C ARG A 38 65.61 6.91 -7.08
N GLU A 39 66.03 6.80 -8.33
CA GLU A 39 65.20 7.06 -9.50
C GLU A 39 63.98 6.12 -9.56
N SER A 40 64.17 4.83 -9.23
CA SER A 40 63.06 3.87 -9.16
C SER A 40 62.07 4.24 -8.06
N ARG A 41 62.56 4.72 -6.91
CA ARG A 41 61.72 5.17 -5.80
C ARG A 41 60.95 6.44 -6.15
N GLU A 42 61.60 7.43 -6.75
CA GLU A 42 60.97 8.67 -7.21
C GLU A 42 59.87 8.38 -8.25
N ARG A 43 60.09 7.47 -9.21
CA ARG A 43 59.05 7.02 -10.14
C ARG A 43 57.86 6.36 -9.44
N THR A 44 58.11 5.46 -8.48
CA THR A 44 57.02 4.82 -7.72
C THR A 44 56.26 5.80 -6.83
N GLU A 45 56.93 6.84 -6.32
CA GLU A 45 56.30 7.90 -5.54
C GLU A 45 55.44 8.80 -6.44
N GLU A 46 55.91 9.17 -7.63
CA GLU A 46 55.14 9.90 -8.64
C GLU A 46 53.90 9.12 -9.11
N GLU A 47 54.06 7.83 -9.44
CA GLU A 47 52.95 6.93 -9.76
C GLU A 47 51.97 6.79 -8.59
N GLY A 48 52.48 6.71 -7.35
CA GLY A 48 51.69 6.74 -6.12
C GLY A 48 50.86 8.03 -5.99
N THR A 49 51.46 9.20 -6.25
CA THR A 49 50.71 10.46 -6.21
C THR A 49 49.67 10.58 -7.32
N SER A 50 49.95 10.03 -8.50
CA SER A 50 49.02 10.00 -9.63
C SER A 50 47.81 9.10 -9.34
N THR A 51 48.07 7.90 -8.81
CA THR A 51 47.00 6.97 -8.43
C THR A 51 46.12 7.53 -7.30
N ILE A 52 46.71 8.18 -6.28
CA ILE A 52 45.94 8.85 -5.22
C ILE A 52 45.03 9.96 -5.78
N LYS A 53 45.50 10.76 -6.74
CA LYS A 53 44.66 11.80 -7.39
C LYS A 53 43.48 11.20 -8.15
N LEU A 54 43.68 10.07 -8.83
CA LEU A 54 42.59 9.39 -9.53
C LEU A 54 41.58 8.78 -8.57
N VAL A 55 42.06 8.13 -7.50
CA VAL A 55 41.20 7.53 -6.47
C VAL A 55 40.36 8.61 -5.77
N THR A 56 40.96 9.72 -5.35
CA THR A 56 40.20 10.83 -4.72
C THR A 56 39.17 11.43 -5.69
N GLY A 57 39.50 11.56 -6.98
CA GLY A 57 38.55 11.99 -8.01
C GLY A 57 37.37 11.01 -8.19
N LEU A 58 37.63 9.70 -8.12
CA LEU A 58 36.58 8.68 -8.17
C LEU A 58 35.72 8.67 -6.90
N GLU A 59 36.31 8.82 -5.72
CA GLU A 59 35.59 8.91 -4.44
C GLU A 59 34.62 10.09 -4.44
N HIS A 60 35.06 11.27 -4.89
CA HIS A 60 34.17 12.43 -5.01
C HIS A 60 33.01 12.19 -5.98
N ARG A 61 33.27 11.56 -7.14
CA ARG A 61 32.21 11.19 -8.09
C ARG A 61 31.25 10.16 -7.52
N MET A 62 31.76 9.17 -6.78
CA MET A 62 30.98 8.14 -6.13
C MET A 62 30.07 8.75 -5.06
N GLY A 63 30.60 9.59 -4.17
CA GLY A 63 29.79 10.28 -3.17
C GLY A 63 28.73 11.20 -3.78
N SER A 64 29.02 11.83 -4.92
CA SER A 64 28.02 12.60 -5.67
C SER A 64 26.91 11.71 -6.23
N LEU A 65 27.26 10.56 -6.82
CA LEU A 65 26.28 9.60 -7.34
C LEU A 65 25.43 8.97 -6.25
N GLU A 66 26.02 8.65 -5.09
CA GLU A 66 25.29 8.14 -3.93
C GLU A 66 24.26 9.16 -3.43
N THR A 67 24.66 10.43 -3.33
CA THR A 67 23.75 11.51 -2.96
C THR A 67 22.62 11.66 -3.98
N GLN A 68 22.94 11.60 -5.29
CA GLN A 68 21.93 11.64 -6.35
C GLN A 68 20.97 10.45 -6.28
N MET A 69 21.48 9.24 -6.01
CA MET A 69 20.66 8.04 -5.86
C MET A 69 19.73 8.15 -4.66
N ALA A 70 20.23 8.59 -3.50
CA ALA A 70 19.42 8.81 -2.30
C ALA A 70 18.30 9.83 -2.57
N THR A 71 18.64 10.99 -3.16
CA THR A 71 17.61 11.99 -3.50
C THR A 71 16.62 11.52 -4.57
N SER A 72 17.02 10.61 -5.47
CA SER A 72 16.10 9.99 -6.42
C SER A 72 15.14 9.02 -5.74
N GLN A 73 15.63 8.20 -4.81
CA GLN A 73 14.80 7.30 -4.01
C GLN A 73 13.80 8.07 -3.17
N ASP A 74 14.20 9.17 -2.53
CA ASP A 74 13.30 10.03 -1.77
C ASP A 74 12.18 10.60 -2.66
N LYS A 75 12.52 11.08 -3.86
CA LYS A 75 11.53 11.55 -4.83
C LYS A 75 10.56 10.44 -5.26
N ASP A 76 11.04 9.22 -5.46
CA ASP A 76 10.19 8.09 -5.82
C ASP A 76 9.20 7.77 -4.68
N GLN A 77 9.64 7.84 -3.43
CA GLN A 77 8.75 7.67 -2.27
C GLN A 77 7.70 8.79 -2.18
N ASP A 78 8.11 10.05 -2.39
CA ASP A 78 7.19 11.19 -2.42
C ASP A 78 6.16 11.06 -3.54
N LEU A 79 6.56 10.60 -4.72
CA LEU A 79 5.66 10.35 -5.85
C LEU A 79 4.65 9.25 -5.53
N LEU A 80 5.06 8.16 -4.87
CA LEU A 80 4.15 7.11 -4.43
C LEU A 80 3.15 7.62 -3.38
N TYR A 81 3.64 8.40 -2.41
CA TYR A 81 2.80 9.03 -1.39
C TYR A 81 1.76 9.97 -2.03
N LEU A 82 2.19 10.83 -2.96
CA LEU A 82 1.33 11.79 -3.61
C LEU A 82 0.29 11.12 -4.51
N LYS A 83 0.67 10.06 -5.24
CA LYS A 83 -0.27 9.24 -6.01
C LYS A 83 -1.33 8.61 -5.12
N SER A 84 -0.92 8.01 -4.00
CA SER A 84 -1.84 7.42 -3.02
C SER A 84 -2.82 8.46 -2.47
N LYS A 85 -2.32 9.65 -2.11
CA LYS A 85 -3.15 10.76 -1.62
C LYS A 85 -4.12 11.29 -2.67
N LEU A 86 -3.71 11.38 -3.92
CA LEU A 86 -4.58 11.78 -5.03
C LEU A 86 -5.71 10.77 -5.22
N THR A 87 -5.39 9.48 -5.24
CA THR A 87 -6.38 8.40 -5.34
C THR A 87 -7.39 8.44 -4.19
N ASP A 88 -6.94 8.64 -2.95
CA ASP A 88 -7.83 8.75 -1.78
C ASP A 88 -8.75 9.99 -1.87
N LEU A 89 -8.23 11.15 -2.29
CA LEU A 89 -9.03 12.35 -2.49
C LEU A 89 -10.07 12.17 -3.60
N GLU A 90 -9.68 11.55 -4.72
CA GLU A 90 -10.59 11.24 -5.82
C GLU A 90 -11.70 10.28 -5.40
N ASP A 91 -11.37 9.21 -4.67
CA ASP A 91 -12.35 8.24 -4.17
C ASP A 91 -13.31 8.88 -3.14
N ARG A 92 -12.80 9.72 -2.23
CA ARG A 92 -13.67 10.45 -1.27
C ARG A 92 -14.63 11.38 -1.98
N SER A 93 -14.17 12.07 -3.03
CA SER A 93 -15.03 12.94 -3.83
C SER A 93 -16.11 12.19 -4.61
N ARG A 94 -15.93 10.89 -4.87
CA ARG A 94 -16.87 10.05 -5.63
C ARG A 94 -17.66 9.08 -4.76
N ARG A 95 -17.46 9.09 -3.45
CA ARG A 95 -18.08 8.14 -2.52
C ARG A 95 -19.62 8.17 -2.55
N ASP A 96 -20.20 9.32 -2.86
CA ASP A 96 -21.66 9.49 -2.99
C ASP A 96 -22.19 9.23 -4.40
N ASN A 97 -21.29 8.89 -5.33
CA ASN A 97 -21.64 8.60 -6.71
C ASN A 97 -21.97 7.12 -6.91
N ILE A 98 -23.03 6.87 -7.68
CA ILE A 98 -23.35 5.55 -8.23
C ILE A 98 -23.31 5.60 -9.75
N CYS A 99 -22.87 4.49 -10.34
CA CYS A 99 -22.85 4.27 -11.78
C CYS A 99 -23.94 3.27 -12.16
N LEU A 100 -24.87 3.68 -13.02
CA LEU A 100 -25.88 2.82 -13.61
C LEU A 100 -25.46 2.41 -15.02
N LEU A 101 -25.43 1.11 -15.25
CA LEU A 101 -24.98 0.48 -16.50
C LEU A 101 -26.15 -0.27 -17.12
N GLY A 102 -26.34 -0.14 -18.44
CA GLY A 102 -27.33 -0.92 -19.19
C GLY A 102 -28.67 -0.23 -19.45
N ILE A 103 -28.84 1.02 -19.02
CA ILE A 103 -30.04 1.82 -19.35
C ILE A 103 -29.94 2.25 -20.82
N PRO A 104 -30.87 1.87 -21.71
CA PRO A 104 -30.85 2.27 -23.12
C PRO A 104 -30.86 3.79 -23.30
N GLU A 105 -30.34 4.28 -24.42
CA GLU A 105 -30.39 5.73 -24.69
C GLU A 105 -31.84 6.18 -24.94
N ASN A 106 -32.20 7.36 -24.42
CA ASN A 106 -33.53 7.99 -24.52
C ASN A 106 -34.69 7.36 -23.72
N GLU A 107 -34.49 6.21 -23.07
CA GLU A 107 -35.47 5.62 -22.11
C GLU A 107 -35.75 6.52 -20.90
N GLU A 108 -34.83 7.42 -20.58
CA GLU A 108 -34.94 8.36 -19.45
C GLU A 108 -36.02 9.42 -19.65
N GLY A 109 -36.44 9.66 -20.90
CA GLY A 109 -37.27 10.80 -21.26
C GLY A 109 -36.57 12.14 -21.03
N THR A 110 -37.36 13.18 -20.78
CA THR A 110 -36.87 14.56 -20.60
C THR A 110 -36.24 14.79 -19.22
N ASP A 111 -36.69 14.07 -18.19
CA ASP A 111 -36.22 14.21 -16.81
C ASP A 111 -35.57 12.91 -16.29
N ILE A 112 -34.25 12.87 -16.39
CA ILE A 112 -33.42 11.76 -15.93
C ILE A 112 -33.55 11.57 -14.40
N GLN A 113 -33.75 12.64 -13.62
CA GLN A 113 -33.84 12.53 -12.16
C GLN A 113 -35.13 11.85 -11.72
N ALA A 114 -36.26 12.22 -12.32
CA ALA A 114 -37.54 11.56 -12.07
C ALA A 114 -37.50 10.09 -12.50
N PHE A 115 -36.92 9.80 -13.67
CA PHE A 115 -36.70 8.43 -14.14
C PHE A 115 -35.87 7.61 -13.14
N LEU A 116 -34.72 8.13 -12.69
CA LEU A 116 -33.86 7.45 -11.72
C LEU A 116 -34.53 7.29 -10.35
N SER A 117 -35.26 8.30 -9.87
CA SER A 117 -36.01 8.20 -8.62
C SER A 117 -37.02 7.06 -8.64
N SER A 118 -37.80 6.96 -9.73
CA SER A 118 -38.79 5.89 -9.88
C SER A 118 -38.14 4.51 -10.05
N THR A 119 -37.03 4.46 -10.81
CA THR A 119 -36.25 3.25 -11.05
C THR A 119 -35.63 2.70 -9.78
N LEU A 120 -34.98 3.56 -8.99
CA LEU A 120 -34.30 3.16 -7.76
C LEU A 120 -35.28 2.79 -6.64
N ARG A 121 -36.48 3.37 -6.60
CA ARG A 121 -37.54 2.92 -5.68
C ARG A 121 -38.09 1.53 -6.05
N LYS A 122 -38.16 1.22 -7.34
CA LYS A 122 -38.52 -0.13 -7.81
C LYS A 122 -37.45 -1.16 -7.48
N LEU A 123 -36.21 -0.74 -7.23
CA LEU A 123 -35.15 -1.63 -6.77
C LEU A 123 -35.52 -2.21 -5.40
N ASN A 124 -36.00 -3.45 -5.40
CA ASN A 124 -36.35 -4.21 -4.20
C ASN A 124 -37.33 -3.48 -3.23
N SER A 125 -38.24 -2.68 -3.79
CA SER A 125 -39.23 -1.90 -3.02
C SER A 125 -38.59 -1.03 -1.93
N LEU A 126 -37.43 -0.44 -2.22
CA LEU A 126 -36.76 0.47 -1.29
C LEU A 126 -37.62 1.72 -1.06
N ASN A 127 -38.10 1.85 0.17
CA ASN A 127 -38.77 3.06 0.64
C ASN A 127 -37.71 4.02 1.18
N PHE A 128 -37.37 5.04 0.39
CA PHE A 128 -36.47 6.10 0.82
C PHE A 128 -37.27 7.19 1.55
N ASP A 129 -37.01 7.33 2.84
CA ASP A 129 -37.46 8.46 3.65
C ASP A 129 -36.21 9.14 4.26
N PRO A 130 -35.85 10.37 3.84
CA PRO A 130 -36.55 11.23 2.89
C PRO A 130 -36.40 10.75 1.43
N PRO A 131 -37.17 11.30 0.47
CA PRO A 131 -37.06 10.96 -0.95
C PRO A 131 -35.64 11.04 -1.50
N LEU A 132 -35.34 10.34 -2.59
CA LEU A 132 -34.02 10.46 -3.23
C LEU A 132 -33.80 11.88 -3.76
N GLU A 133 -32.68 12.47 -3.38
CA GLU A 133 -32.23 13.78 -3.84
C GLU A 133 -30.88 13.63 -4.54
N PHE A 134 -30.78 14.16 -5.75
CA PHE A 134 -29.58 14.09 -6.57
C PHE A 134 -28.90 15.45 -6.62
N GLN A 135 -27.60 15.48 -6.36
CA GLN A 135 -26.80 16.67 -6.60
C GLN A 135 -26.52 16.85 -8.10
N ARG A 136 -26.21 15.74 -8.79
CA ARG A 136 -25.79 15.73 -10.20
C ARG A 136 -26.21 14.42 -10.85
N VAL A 137 -26.74 14.50 -12.07
CA VAL A 137 -27.06 13.33 -12.90
C VAL A 137 -26.60 13.58 -14.32
N ARG A 138 -25.82 12.65 -14.89
CA ARG A 138 -25.33 12.79 -16.27
C ARG A 138 -25.00 11.45 -16.92
N ARG A 139 -25.21 11.36 -18.23
CA ARG A 139 -24.59 10.34 -19.09
C ARG A 139 -23.11 10.66 -19.30
N VAL A 140 -22.25 9.65 -19.27
CA VAL A 140 -20.80 9.81 -19.46
C VAL A 140 -20.36 9.26 -20.80
N GLY A 141 -19.56 10.05 -21.53
CA GLY A 141 -19.01 9.70 -22.84
C GLY A 141 -19.78 10.28 -24.03
N PRO A 142 -19.19 10.18 -25.24
CA PRO A 142 -19.78 10.74 -26.46
C PRO A 142 -21.08 10.03 -26.83
N LYS A 143 -22.09 10.80 -27.26
CA LYS A 143 -23.39 10.26 -27.67
C LYS A 143 -23.20 9.23 -28.78
N ARG A 144 -23.81 8.06 -28.63
CA ARG A 144 -23.74 6.97 -29.61
C ARG A 144 -25.00 7.03 -30.48
N SER A 145 -24.81 7.06 -31.80
CA SER A 145 -25.92 7.00 -32.76
C SER A 145 -26.43 5.57 -32.94
N ASP A 146 -25.55 4.59 -32.79
CA ASP A 146 -25.84 3.18 -32.96
C ASP A 146 -26.37 2.56 -31.65
N THR A 147 -27.59 2.07 -31.70
CA THR A 147 -28.29 1.40 -30.58
C THR A 147 -27.82 -0.03 -30.34
N SER A 148 -27.06 -0.63 -31.27
CA SER A 148 -26.42 -1.94 -31.08
C SER A 148 -25.23 -1.88 -30.13
N LEU A 149 -24.62 -0.70 -29.99
CA LEU A 149 -23.51 -0.48 -29.07
C LEU A 149 -24.02 -0.44 -27.62
N ARG A 150 -23.15 -0.86 -26.69
CA ARG A 150 -23.46 -0.81 -25.25
C ARG A 150 -23.95 0.60 -24.85
N PRO A 151 -25.08 0.74 -24.14
CA PRO A 151 -25.55 2.05 -23.71
C PRO A 151 -24.56 2.78 -22.81
N ARG A 152 -24.54 4.11 -22.86
CA ARG A 152 -23.66 4.93 -22.03
C ARG A 152 -23.99 4.78 -20.54
N PRO A 153 -22.98 4.73 -19.66
CA PRO A 153 -23.21 4.79 -18.22
C PRO A 153 -23.86 6.11 -17.81
N ILE A 154 -24.77 6.05 -16.85
CA ILE A 154 -25.22 7.22 -16.09
C ILE A 154 -24.41 7.25 -14.80
N ILE A 155 -23.81 8.40 -14.48
CA ILE A 155 -23.24 8.65 -13.16
C ILE A 155 -24.14 9.67 -12.47
N THR A 156 -24.58 9.32 -11.27
CA THR A 156 -25.36 10.20 -10.41
C THR A 156 -24.74 10.30 -9.03
N SER A 157 -24.81 11.48 -8.44
CA SER A 157 -24.35 11.79 -7.08
C SER A 157 -25.57 12.05 -6.21
N LEU A 158 -25.75 11.27 -5.15
CA LEU A 158 -26.83 11.48 -4.20
C LEU A 158 -26.42 12.50 -3.14
N LEU A 159 -27.40 13.23 -2.59
CA LEU A 159 -27.13 14.17 -1.50
C LEU A 159 -26.78 13.46 -0.19
N ARG A 160 -27.36 12.27 0.05
CA ARG A 160 -27.23 11.52 1.30
C ARG A 160 -26.42 10.24 1.11
N HIS A 161 -25.24 10.18 1.71
CA HIS A 161 -24.34 9.02 1.67
C HIS A 161 -25.02 7.70 2.08
N ASN A 162 -25.88 7.73 3.11
CA ASN A 162 -26.57 6.54 3.59
C ASN A 162 -27.46 5.90 2.52
N GLN A 163 -28.12 6.72 1.68
CA GLN A 163 -28.96 6.22 0.59
C GLN A 163 -28.09 5.57 -0.50
N THR A 164 -26.92 6.16 -0.79
CA THR A 164 -25.92 5.56 -1.69
C THR A 164 -25.50 4.17 -1.21
N LEU A 165 -25.16 4.03 0.08
CA LEU A 165 -24.77 2.74 0.65
C LEU A 165 -25.90 1.71 0.57
N GLN A 166 -27.14 2.09 0.91
CA GLN A 166 -28.30 1.21 0.83
C GLN A 166 -28.53 0.72 -0.61
N ILE A 167 -28.49 1.61 -1.60
CA ILE A 167 -28.64 1.25 -3.02
C ILE A 167 -27.54 0.28 -3.45
N LEU A 168 -26.28 0.58 -3.11
CA LEU A 168 -25.14 -0.27 -3.47
C LEU A 168 -25.19 -1.64 -2.79
N GLN A 169 -25.61 -1.71 -1.54
CA GLN A 169 -25.77 -2.97 -0.82
C GLN A 169 -26.88 -3.82 -1.44
N THR A 170 -28.03 -3.22 -1.73
CA THR A 170 -29.13 -3.91 -2.41
C THR A 170 -28.69 -4.44 -3.78
N ALA A 171 -27.99 -3.62 -4.57
CA ALA A 171 -27.47 -4.05 -5.87
C ALA A 171 -26.45 -5.20 -5.76
N ARG A 172 -25.61 -5.21 -4.72
CA ARG A 172 -24.64 -6.31 -4.47
C ARG A 172 -25.34 -7.61 -4.09
N ASN A 173 -26.41 -7.55 -3.30
CA ASN A 173 -27.11 -8.72 -2.79
C ASN A 173 -28.04 -9.36 -3.84
N HIS A 174 -28.76 -8.54 -4.61
CA HIS A 174 -29.77 -9.02 -5.55
C HIS A 174 -29.25 -9.19 -6.98
N GLY A 175 -28.05 -8.67 -7.28
CA GLY A 175 -27.47 -8.75 -8.61
C GLY A 175 -28.07 -7.74 -9.60
N PRO A 176 -27.95 -7.99 -10.93
CA PRO A 176 -28.56 -7.11 -11.93
C PRO A 176 -30.08 -7.15 -11.82
N PHE A 177 -30.73 -6.00 -11.98
CA PHE A 177 -32.19 -5.89 -11.94
C PHE A 177 -32.72 -5.56 -13.33
N ARG A 178 -33.93 -6.03 -13.62
CA ARG A 178 -34.57 -5.83 -14.93
C ARG A 178 -35.47 -4.60 -14.93
N ILE A 179 -35.29 -3.75 -15.93
CA ILE A 179 -36.29 -2.76 -16.33
C ILE A 179 -36.67 -3.04 -17.77
N GLY A 180 -37.96 -3.33 -18.01
CA GLY A 180 -38.43 -3.77 -19.31
C GLY A 180 -37.69 -5.03 -19.75
N GLN A 181 -36.95 -4.93 -20.86
CA GLN A 181 -36.14 -6.02 -21.41
C GLN A 181 -34.64 -5.89 -21.13
N HIS A 182 -34.23 -4.95 -20.26
CA HIS A 182 -32.84 -4.61 -20.05
C HIS A 182 -32.36 -4.93 -18.64
N ASP A 183 -31.21 -5.60 -18.56
CA ASP A 183 -30.51 -5.87 -17.31
C ASP A 183 -29.65 -4.67 -16.93
N ILE A 184 -29.97 -4.06 -15.79
CA ILE A 184 -29.28 -2.90 -15.27
C ILE A 184 -28.40 -3.30 -14.10
N ARG A 185 -27.16 -2.82 -14.12
CA ARG A 185 -26.20 -3.02 -13.05
C ARG A 185 -25.87 -1.67 -12.40
N ILE A 186 -26.02 -1.61 -11.08
CA ILE A 186 -25.57 -0.48 -10.27
C ILE A 186 -24.23 -0.84 -9.62
N THR A 187 -23.25 0.06 -9.74
CA THR A 187 -21.95 -0.06 -9.08
C THR A 187 -21.55 1.27 -8.44
N ALA A 188 -20.60 1.25 -7.51
CA ALA A 188 -19.97 2.47 -7.04
C ALA A 188 -19.06 3.07 -8.14
N ASP A 189 -18.87 4.38 -8.10
CA ASP A 189 -17.96 5.11 -8.99
C ASP A 189 -16.61 5.29 -8.28
N TYR A 190 -15.66 4.39 -8.55
CA TYR A 190 -14.30 4.49 -8.00
C TYR A 190 -13.36 5.26 -8.96
N SER A 191 -12.27 5.77 -8.42
CA SER A 191 -11.12 6.26 -9.21
C SER A 191 -10.58 5.17 -10.14
N LYS A 192 -9.79 5.59 -11.14
CA LYS A 192 -9.18 4.65 -12.09
C LYS A 192 -8.27 3.65 -11.39
N ASP A 193 -7.39 4.13 -10.51
CA ASP A 193 -6.44 3.29 -9.77
C ASP A 193 -7.14 2.26 -8.88
N THR A 194 -8.16 2.69 -8.13
CA THR A 194 -8.97 1.79 -7.31
C THR A 194 -9.69 0.74 -8.16
N ASN A 195 -10.24 1.12 -9.32
CA ASN A 195 -10.85 0.17 -10.25
C ASN A 195 -9.83 -0.83 -10.81
N GLU A 196 -8.62 -0.40 -11.14
CA GLU A 196 -7.54 -1.28 -11.61
C GLU A 196 -7.11 -2.28 -10.53
N ARG A 197 -6.94 -1.82 -9.28
CA ARG A 197 -6.66 -2.70 -8.13
C ARG A 197 -7.78 -3.72 -7.90
N ARG A 198 -9.04 -3.28 -7.92
CA ARG A 198 -10.20 -4.20 -7.83
C ARG A 198 -10.19 -5.20 -8.98
N LYS A 199 -9.92 -4.76 -10.22
CA LYS A 199 -9.84 -5.64 -11.39
C LYS A 199 -8.74 -6.69 -11.24
N ALA A 200 -7.59 -6.33 -10.69
CA ALA A 200 -6.51 -7.27 -10.42
C ALA A 200 -6.92 -8.36 -9.41
N PHE A 201 -7.62 -7.99 -8.32
CA PHE A 201 -8.21 -8.97 -7.41
C PHE A 201 -9.28 -9.84 -8.08
N LEU A 202 -10.14 -9.24 -8.90
CA LEU A 202 -11.19 -9.96 -9.64
C LEU A 202 -10.62 -11.01 -10.60
N ALA A 203 -9.42 -10.81 -11.14
CA ALA A 203 -8.74 -11.80 -11.98
C ALA A 203 -8.38 -13.10 -11.22
N LEU A 204 -8.29 -13.05 -9.89
CA LEU A 204 -8.00 -14.21 -9.04
C LEU A 204 -9.26 -15.01 -8.65
N ARG A 205 -10.47 -14.54 -9.00
CA ARG A 205 -11.74 -15.22 -8.69
C ARG A 205 -11.81 -16.68 -9.11
N PRO A 206 -11.36 -17.09 -10.32
CA PRO A 206 -11.41 -18.49 -10.71
C PRO A 206 -10.63 -19.39 -9.74
N ARG A 207 -9.45 -18.95 -9.30
CA ARG A 207 -8.62 -19.68 -8.32
C ARG A 207 -9.26 -19.71 -6.94
N LEU A 208 -9.86 -18.60 -6.50
CA LEU A 208 -10.60 -18.57 -5.23
C LEU A 208 -11.76 -19.56 -5.21
N ARG A 209 -12.48 -19.72 -6.34
CA ARG A 209 -13.54 -20.71 -6.50
C ARG A 209 -13.01 -22.15 -6.48
N GLN A 210 -11.88 -22.41 -7.14
CA GLN A 210 -11.25 -23.73 -7.14
C GLN A 210 -10.84 -24.20 -5.75
N VAL A 211 -10.45 -23.27 -4.87
CA VAL A 211 -10.06 -23.56 -3.48
C VAL A 211 -11.26 -23.40 -2.50
N GLU A 212 -12.47 -23.20 -3.03
CA GLU A 212 -13.73 -23.06 -2.29
C GLU A 212 -13.70 -21.98 -1.20
N MET A 213 -12.99 -20.88 -1.46
CA MET A 213 -12.93 -19.74 -0.54
C MET A 213 -14.11 -18.79 -0.77
N LYS A 214 -14.76 -18.36 0.33
CA LYS A 214 -15.66 -17.20 0.29
C LYS A 214 -14.82 -15.94 0.17
N TYR A 215 -15.30 -14.95 -0.57
CA TYR A 215 -14.56 -13.71 -0.74
C TYR A 215 -15.48 -12.50 -0.93
N GLY A 216 -14.94 -11.32 -0.68
CA GLY A 216 -15.61 -10.06 -0.94
C GLY A 216 -14.64 -8.90 -0.89
N PHE A 217 -15.17 -7.68 -1.00
CA PHE A 217 -14.38 -6.46 -0.90
C PHE A 217 -14.80 -5.63 0.30
N PHE A 218 -13.81 -5.07 0.98
CA PHE A 218 -13.99 -3.83 1.71
C PHE A 218 -13.76 -2.65 0.75
N ASP A 219 -14.58 -1.61 0.91
CA ASP A 219 -14.37 -0.37 0.19
C ASP A 219 -13.07 0.32 0.70
N PRO A 220 -12.24 0.90 -0.19
CA PRO A 220 -12.44 0.99 -1.64
C PRO A 220 -11.90 -0.21 -2.44
N ALA A 221 -10.81 -0.88 -2.02
CA ALA A 221 -10.18 -1.97 -2.80
C ALA A 221 -9.37 -2.98 -1.97
N ARG A 222 -9.86 -3.40 -0.80
CA ARG A 222 -9.25 -4.53 -0.05
C ARG A 222 -10.09 -5.77 -0.22
N MET A 223 -9.48 -6.92 -0.54
CA MET A 223 -10.22 -8.18 -0.66
C MET A 223 -10.11 -8.96 0.64
N TRP A 224 -11.23 -9.42 1.16
CA TRP A 224 -11.24 -10.43 2.22
C TRP A 224 -11.56 -11.79 1.62
N VAL A 225 -10.95 -12.82 2.20
CA VAL A 225 -11.19 -14.22 1.86
C VAL A 225 -11.38 -15.01 3.14
N THR A 226 -12.28 -15.98 3.11
CA THR A 226 -12.59 -16.85 4.24
C THR A 226 -12.49 -18.31 3.80
N LYS A 227 -11.69 -19.09 4.55
CA LYS A 227 -11.59 -20.54 4.40
C LYS A 227 -11.72 -21.17 5.79
N ASN A 228 -12.60 -22.17 5.92
CA ASN A 228 -12.82 -22.92 7.17
C ASN A 228 -13.07 -22.00 8.39
N GLY A 229 -13.83 -20.92 8.22
CA GLY A 229 -14.13 -19.95 9.29
C GLY A 229 -13.02 -18.94 9.59
N ILE A 230 -11.83 -19.07 8.99
CA ILE A 230 -10.73 -18.13 9.15
C ILE A 230 -10.77 -17.12 8.01
N SER A 231 -10.97 -15.85 8.36
CA SER A 231 -10.97 -14.72 7.42
C SER A 231 -9.61 -14.01 7.43
N ARG A 232 -9.11 -13.66 6.25
CA ARG A 232 -7.92 -12.81 6.05
C ARG A 232 -8.22 -11.73 5.02
N ASP A 233 -7.65 -10.55 5.21
CA ASP A 233 -7.74 -9.42 4.29
C ASP A 233 -6.40 -9.16 3.58
N PHE A 234 -6.50 -8.69 2.35
CA PHE A 234 -5.38 -8.43 1.46
C PHE A 234 -5.49 -7.05 0.85
N TYR A 235 -4.39 -6.30 0.89
CA TYR A 235 -4.27 -4.97 0.29
C TYR A 235 -3.73 -5.04 -1.13
N ASN A 236 -2.82 -5.99 -1.39
CA ASN A 236 -2.21 -6.20 -2.69
C ASN A 236 -2.72 -7.51 -3.34
N PRO A 237 -3.16 -7.51 -4.61
CA PRO A 237 -3.49 -8.73 -5.34
C PRO A 237 -2.32 -9.73 -5.40
N GLU A 238 -1.06 -9.28 -5.39
CA GLU A 238 0.10 -10.17 -5.43
C GLU A 238 0.24 -11.01 -4.15
N GLU A 239 -0.02 -10.41 -2.98
CA GLU A 239 -0.03 -11.13 -1.70
C GLU A 239 -1.11 -12.21 -1.69
N LEU A 240 -2.30 -11.89 -2.22
CA LEU A 240 -3.37 -12.89 -2.35
C LEU A 240 -2.98 -14.00 -3.34
N LYS A 241 -2.30 -13.66 -4.44
CA LYS A 241 -1.81 -14.65 -5.41
C LYS A 241 -0.81 -15.61 -4.76
N GLN A 242 0.18 -15.08 -4.03
CA GLN A 242 1.16 -15.90 -3.29
C GLN A 242 0.47 -16.78 -2.24
N PHE A 243 -0.53 -16.24 -1.54
CA PHE A 243 -1.34 -17.00 -0.60
C PHE A 243 -2.06 -18.16 -1.29
N LEU A 244 -2.66 -17.94 -2.47
CA LEU A 244 -3.32 -19.00 -3.26
C LEU A 244 -2.35 -20.04 -3.81
N ASP A 245 -1.12 -19.63 -4.16
CA ASP A 245 -0.05 -20.53 -4.60
C ASP A 245 0.37 -21.49 -3.48
N SER A 246 0.34 -21.05 -2.21
CA SER A 246 0.65 -21.92 -1.07
C SER A 246 -0.33 -23.10 -0.91
N PHE A 247 -1.58 -22.96 -1.36
CA PHE A 247 -2.57 -24.05 -1.35
C PHE A 247 -2.40 -25.07 -2.48
N HIS A 248 -1.72 -24.70 -3.56
CA HIS A 248 -1.43 -25.62 -4.68
C HIS A 248 -0.15 -26.42 -4.46
N ARG A 249 0.73 -25.98 -3.56
CA ARG A 249 2.03 -26.61 -3.28
C ARG A 249 1.94 -27.81 -2.31
N GLN A 250 0.80 -28.51 -2.27
CA GLN A 250 0.76 -29.87 -1.74
C GLN A 250 0.57 -30.88 -2.88
N PRO A 251 1.66 -31.36 -3.50
CA PRO A 251 1.66 -32.66 -4.15
C PRO A 251 1.98 -33.76 -3.13
N ALA A 252 1.41 -34.92 -3.38
CA ALA A 252 1.45 -36.13 -2.58
C ALA A 252 2.87 -36.69 -2.36
N ASP A 253 3.25 -36.80 -1.09
CA ASP A 253 4.07 -37.89 -0.56
C ASP A 253 3.14 -38.59 0.45
N SER A 254 2.68 -39.84 0.34
CA SER A 254 3.17 -41.09 -0.23
C SER A 254 1.90 -41.95 -0.46
N THR A 255 1.70 -42.63 -1.59
CA THR A 255 2.06 -44.03 -1.76
C THR A 255 1.85 -44.37 -3.23
N SER A 256 2.95 -44.72 -3.91
CA SER A 256 2.99 -45.43 -5.18
C SER A 256 2.19 -46.73 -5.07
N THR A 257 1.36 -47.07 -6.06
CA THR A 257 1.44 -48.35 -6.83
C THR A 257 0.40 -48.35 -7.97
N ASN A 258 0.93 -48.26 -9.19
CA ASN A 258 0.47 -48.80 -10.49
C ASN A 258 -0.97 -48.58 -10.98
N CYS A 259 -1.07 -47.85 -12.10
CA CYS A 259 -2.01 -48.17 -13.19
C CYS A 259 -1.28 -48.97 -14.29
N PRO A 260 -2.01 -49.78 -15.06
CA PRO A 260 -1.87 -49.77 -16.50
C PRO A 260 -3.17 -49.36 -17.21
N PRO A 261 -3.07 -48.95 -18.49
CA PRO A 261 -4.09 -48.19 -19.20
C PRO A 261 -5.07 -49.10 -19.93
N ASP A 262 -6.30 -48.63 -20.16
CA ASP A 262 -7.07 -49.07 -21.31
C ASP A 262 -8.03 -47.99 -21.83
N ALA A 263 -8.24 -48.09 -23.14
CA ALA A 263 -8.65 -47.05 -24.06
C ALA A 263 -10.17 -46.91 -24.24
N SER A 264 -10.54 -46.00 -25.16
CA SER A 264 -11.86 -45.63 -25.69
C SER A 264 -12.63 -44.60 -24.85
N GLY A 265 -13.24 -43.56 -25.37
CA GLY A 265 -13.42 -43.06 -26.73
C GLY A 265 -14.46 -41.91 -26.66
N ALA A 266 -14.36 -40.96 -27.59
CA ALA A 266 -15.41 -40.05 -28.07
C ALA A 266 -16.30 -39.29 -27.06
N ASN A 267 -16.21 -37.95 -27.06
CA ASN A 267 -17.22 -37.09 -27.70
C ASN A 267 -16.85 -35.61 -27.59
N GLU A 268 -16.82 -34.97 -28.75
CA GLU A 268 -17.03 -33.53 -28.92
C GLU A 268 -18.50 -33.19 -28.63
N ASP A 269 -18.76 -31.90 -28.43
CA ASP A 269 -20.03 -31.23 -28.13
C ASP A 269 -20.42 -31.13 -26.64
N ASP A 270 -20.13 -29.95 -26.06
CA ASP A 270 -21.23 -29.16 -25.48
C ASP A 270 -20.89 -27.66 -25.46
N ARG A 271 -21.61 -26.95 -26.34
CA ARG A 271 -21.73 -25.49 -26.33
C ARG A 271 -22.75 -25.09 -25.27
N THR A 272 -22.52 -23.92 -24.66
CA THR A 272 -23.52 -23.06 -23.99
C THR A 272 -24.21 -23.66 -22.76
N PHE A 273 -23.94 -23.13 -21.56
CA PHE A 273 -25.01 -22.91 -20.57
C PHE A 273 -24.71 -21.73 -19.63
N LEU A 274 -25.72 -20.86 -19.53
CA LEU A 274 -25.96 -19.83 -18.52
C LEU A 274 -25.80 -20.38 -17.10
N LEU A 275 -25.18 -19.63 -16.20
CA LEU A 275 -25.48 -19.74 -14.78
C LEU A 275 -25.46 -18.37 -14.10
N GLY A 276 -26.67 -17.85 -13.90
CA GLY A 276 -26.97 -16.97 -12.79
C GLY A 276 -27.16 -17.79 -11.51
N LEU A 277 -26.89 -17.11 -10.40
CA LEU A 277 -27.44 -17.29 -9.06
C LEU A 277 -27.34 -18.67 -8.40
N GLU A 278 -26.49 -18.75 -7.39
CA GLU A 278 -26.83 -19.34 -6.10
C GLU A 278 -25.97 -18.64 -5.04
N ASN A 279 -26.61 -17.84 -4.20
CA ASN A 279 -26.11 -17.49 -2.88
C ASN A 279 -27.34 -17.56 -1.97
N GLU A 280 -27.56 -18.76 -1.45
CA GLU A 280 -28.51 -18.99 -0.39
C GLU A 280 -28.13 -18.19 0.86
N GLY A 281 -29.17 -17.70 1.54
CA GLY A 281 -29.05 -16.87 2.72
C GLY A 281 -28.32 -17.57 3.86
N ALA A 282 -27.51 -16.80 4.57
CA ALA A 282 -27.14 -17.12 5.94
C ALA A 282 -27.77 -16.05 6.84
N THR A 283 -28.88 -16.43 7.44
CA THR A 283 -29.48 -15.79 8.60
C THR A 283 -28.45 -15.61 9.71
N ARG A 284 -28.56 -14.48 10.41
CA ARG A 284 -27.77 -14.12 11.58
C ARG A 284 -27.94 -15.18 12.67
N HIS A 285 -26.82 -15.66 13.20
CA HIS A 285 -26.75 -16.09 14.60
C HIS A 285 -25.88 -15.08 15.35
N ASP A 286 -26.58 -14.26 16.13
CA ASP A 286 -26.02 -13.38 17.15
C ASP A 286 -25.43 -14.23 18.28
N THR A 287 -24.11 -14.21 18.44
CA THR A 287 -23.38 -14.26 19.72
C THR A 287 -21.89 -14.03 19.44
N ASP A 288 -21.41 -12.78 19.39
CA ASP A 288 -20.06 -12.37 19.87
C ASP A 288 -19.76 -10.85 19.74
N THR A 289 -20.74 -10.02 19.35
CA THR A 289 -20.50 -8.60 19.06
C THR A 289 -20.30 -7.74 20.33
N GLY A 290 -20.57 -8.29 21.52
CA GLY A 290 -20.49 -7.56 22.80
C GLY A 290 -19.09 -7.43 23.41
N GLN A 291 -18.13 -8.28 23.01
CA GLN A 291 -16.77 -8.22 23.56
C GLN A 291 -15.88 -7.23 22.79
N ARG A 292 -15.97 -7.23 21.45
CA ARG A 292 -15.12 -6.38 20.58
C ARG A 292 -15.43 -4.89 20.63
N GLY A 293 -16.68 -4.52 20.92
CA GLY A 293 -17.07 -3.10 21.11
C GLY A 293 -16.43 -2.48 22.36
N ARG A 294 -16.28 -3.27 23.43
CA ARG A 294 -15.70 -2.79 24.70
C ARG A 294 -14.18 -2.63 24.64
N ASP A 295 -13.50 -3.42 23.81
CA ASP A 295 -12.05 -3.32 23.62
C ASP A 295 -11.66 -2.12 22.75
N LEU A 296 -12.47 -1.78 21.74
CA LEU A 296 -12.29 -0.56 20.93
C LEU A 296 -12.58 0.72 21.73
N GLU A 297 -13.57 0.70 22.62
CA GLU A 297 -13.90 1.85 23.47
C GLU A 297 -12.87 2.07 24.59
N ARG A 298 -12.22 1.00 25.08
CA ARG A 298 -11.04 1.11 25.97
C ARG A 298 -9.80 1.63 25.26
N LEU A 299 -9.58 1.25 23.99
CA LEU A 299 -8.47 1.77 23.19
C LEU A 299 -8.64 3.25 22.82
N ALA A 300 -9.87 3.68 22.56
CA ALA A 300 -10.21 5.08 22.27
C ALA A 300 -10.03 5.98 23.49
N LYS A 301 -10.47 5.55 24.69
CA LYS A 301 -10.24 6.28 25.95
C LYS A 301 -8.75 6.42 26.28
N SER A 302 -7.93 5.40 26.01
CA SER A 302 -6.47 5.47 26.18
C SER A 302 -5.79 6.46 25.23
N HIS A 303 -6.38 6.78 24.08
CA HIS A 303 -5.84 7.73 23.11
C HIS A 303 -6.20 9.18 23.47
N ASP A 304 -7.41 9.42 23.99
CA ASP A 304 -7.82 10.73 24.52
C ASP A 304 -7.06 11.09 25.81
N ASP A 305 -6.81 10.12 26.70
CA ASP A 305 -5.98 10.35 27.90
C ASP A 305 -4.52 10.69 27.54
N ARG A 306 -3.97 10.12 26.46
CA ARG A 306 -2.65 10.49 25.94
C ARG A 306 -2.64 11.88 25.31
N GLY A 307 -3.72 12.28 24.63
CA GLY A 307 -3.90 13.64 24.11
C GLY A 307 -3.96 14.69 25.22
N GLN A 308 -4.69 14.40 26.30
CA GLN A 308 -4.79 15.28 27.46
C GLN A 308 -3.47 15.37 28.26
N VAL A 309 -2.72 14.27 28.38
CA VAL A 309 -1.39 14.29 29.04
C VAL A 309 -0.37 15.09 28.21
N LEU A 310 -0.37 14.99 26.89
CA LEU A 310 0.52 15.79 26.04
C LEU A 310 0.17 17.28 26.09
N GLN A 311 -1.12 17.62 26.18
CA GLN A 311 -1.57 18.99 26.32
C GLN A 311 -1.28 19.57 27.72
N ALA A 312 -1.40 18.76 28.77
CA ALA A 312 -1.00 19.14 30.13
C ALA A 312 0.52 19.33 30.26
N VAL A 313 1.33 18.46 29.64
CA VAL A 313 2.79 18.61 29.60
C VAL A 313 3.18 19.88 28.82
N ALA A 314 2.51 20.18 27.70
CA ALA A 314 2.77 21.41 26.94
C ALA A 314 2.44 22.68 27.76
N VAL A 315 1.32 22.69 28.50
CA VAL A 315 0.95 23.82 29.39
C VAL A 315 1.93 23.96 30.55
N HIS A 316 2.37 22.85 31.15
CA HIS A 316 3.32 22.88 32.26
C HIS A 316 4.73 23.33 31.82
N THR A 317 5.12 23.02 30.58
CA THR A 317 6.39 23.47 29.98
C THR A 317 6.34 24.97 29.68
N GLN A 318 5.23 25.49 29.16
CA GLN A 318 5.05 26.94 28.92
C GLN A 318 4.97 27.77 30.21
N LEU A 319 4.42 27.22 31.30
CA LEU A 319 4.41 27.90 32.60
C LEU A 319 5.83 27.90 33.24
N SER A 320 6.60 26.82 33.07
CA SER A 320 8.00 26.75 33.53
C SER A 320 8.93 27.73 32.79
N GLU A 321 8.68 28.00 31.51
CA GLU A 321 9.43 28.98 30.73
C GLU A 321 9.06 30.43 31.09
N ARG A 322 7.81 30.70 31.46
CA ARG A 322 7.39 32.02 31.94
C ARG A 322 8.00 32.39 33.30
N ASP A 323 8.13 31.43 34.23
CA ASP A 323 8.74 31.69 35.54
C ASP A 323 10.26 31.96 35.46
N LYS A 324 10.96 31.45 34.44
CA LYS A 324 12.39 31.75 34.22
C LYS A 324 12.65 33.15 33.64
N SER A 325 11.62 33.84 33.15
CA SER A 325 11.72 35.19 32.56
C SER A 325 11.42 36.33 33.55
N ARG A 326 11.15 36.02 34.82
CA ARG A 326 10.83 37.02 35.85
C ARG A 326 12.09 37.43 36.62
N SER A 327 12.74 38.50 36.16
CA SER A 327 13.86 39.16 36.85
C SER A 327 13.45 39.61 38.27
N PRO A 328 14.35 39.55 39.27
CA PRO A 328 14.00 39.99 40.63
C PRO A 328 13.81 41.50 40.70
N LEU A 329 12.71 41.92 41.30
CA LEU A 329 12.38 43.32 41.59
C LEU A 329 13.43 43.96 42.51
N LYS A 330 13.94 45.12 42.09
CA LYS A 330 14.85 45.99 42.83
C LYS A 330 14.10 46.61 44.02
N PRO A 331 14.67 46.66 45.25
CA PRO A 331 13.97 47.22 46.40
C PRO A 331 13.83 48.75 46.28
N ALA A 332 12.63 49.24 46.59
CA ALA A 332 12.29 50.66 46.57
C ALA A 332 12.99 51.43 47.70
N ALA A 333 13.50 52.61 47.38
CA ALA A 333 14.06 53.56 48.34
C ALA A 333 12.94 54.11 49.25
N ALA A 334 13.23 54.18 50.55
CA ALA A 334 12.38 54.84 51.54
C ALA A 334 12.45 56.36 51.36
N PRO A 335 11.32 57.08 51.40
CA PRO A 335 11.35 58.53 51.52
C PRO A 335 11.59 58.94 53.00
N SER A 336 12.34 60.04 53.11
CA SER A 336 12.79 60.78 54.30
C SER A 336 11.73 61.18 55.30
#